data_AF-A0AAF0CPA7-F1
#
_entry.id   AF-A0AAF0CPA7-F1
#
_cell.length_a   1.000
_cell.length_b   1.000
_cell.length_c   1.000
_cell.angle_alpha   90.00
_cell.angle_beta   90.00
_cell.angle_gamma   90.00
#
_symmetry.space_group_name_H-M   'P 1'
#
loop_
_entity.id
_entity.type
_entity.pdbx_description
1 polymer ?
#
loop_
_entity_poly.entity_id
_entity_poly.type
_entity_poly.pdbx_seq_one_letter_code
_entity_poly.pdbx_strand_id
1 'polypeptide(L)'
;MSTPLLRVATPDDLPELAAIYIDAVQTLGPTAYTAAQVTAWASWPTAEPTEFRRRLTAGHTWVAEVEGQIAAFAVYVQPDHLDFLYTRGAYARRGLAMLLHEKLEAIARDLCAPLLRTEASYLSRPVFKKLGYRVMEIERVERFGETFTRFKMTKRLRVGAPTTGPDLAVIEAHAASFAVTPHVEAESVVTLRRHDPDNPGWFSGNDAGGVPGYFPTAWFEIDESTQQATAQRDYDAAELDVVVGDQVHVAETIGNWCLVVTHNGLHEGWIPAACLPATRE
;
A
#
# COMPACT_ATOMS: atom_id res chain seq x y z
N MET A 1 -20.10 -5.78 -24.49
CA MET A 1 -18.66 -5.43 -24.52
C MET A 1 -17.90 -6.74 -24.66
N SER A 2 -16.96 -6.81 -25.58
CA SER A 2 -16.12 -8.01 -25.76
C SER A 2 -15.32 -8.27 -24.49
N THR A 3 -15.22 -9.54 -24.08
CA THR A 3 -14.42 -9.96 -22.92
C THR A 3 -12.95 -9.66 -23.19
N PRO A 4 -12.23 -8.95 -22.30
CA PRO A 4 -10.80 -8.72 -22.48
C PRO A 4 -10.01 -10.03 -22.48
N LEU A 5 -9.02 -10.16 -23.37
CA LEU A 5 -8.09 -11.29 -23.39
C LEU A 5 -6.83 -10.91 -22.61
N LEU A 6 -6.47 -11.71 -21.61
CA LEU A 6 -5.20 -11.57 -20.90
C LEU A 6 -4.14 -12.48 -21.51
N ARG A 7 -2.95 -11.93 -21.79
CA ARG A 7 -1.78 -12.73 -22.21
C ARG A 7 -0.48 -12.14 -21.70
N VAL A 8 0.57 -12.96 -21.71
CA VAL A 8 1.94 -12.51 -21.46
C VAL A 8 2.38 -11.58 -22.61
N ALA A 9 3.07 -10.50 -22.25
CA ALA A 9 3.67 -9.60 -23.23
C ALA A 9 4.88 -10.26 -23.91
N THR A 10 5.06 -9.93 -25.18
CA THR A 10 6.19 -10.32 -26.01
C THR A 10 7.09 -9.11 -26.25
N PRO A 11 8.35 -9.30 -26.69
CA PRO A 11 9.22 -8.19 -27.05
C PRO A 11 8.63 -7.23 -28.11
N ASP A 12 7.76 -7.74 -28.99
CA ASP A 12 7.12 -6.96 -30.04
C ASP A 12 6.03 -6.01 -29.49
N ASP A 13 5.52 -6.27 -28.29
CA ASP A 13 4.53 -5.42 -27.63
C ASP A 13 5.16 -4.18 -26.97
N LEU A 14 6.48 -4.17 -26.74
CA LEU A 14 7.16 -3.13 -25.94
C LEU A 14 6.95 -1.69 -26.45
N PRO A 15 6.99 -1.41 -27.78
CA PRO A 15 6.67 -0.07 -28.29
C PRO A 15 5.22 0.35 -27.94
N GLU A 16 4.28 -0.59 -27.99
CA GLU A 16 2.88 -0.34 -27.67
C GLU A 16 2.69 -0.09 -26.17
N LEU A 17 3.43 -0.79 -25.31
CA LEU A 17 3.39 -0.54 -23.86
C LEU A 17 3.89 0.86 -23.50
N ALA A 18 4.94 1.33 -24.18
CA ALA A 18 5.41 2.71 -24.05
C ALA A 18 4.34 3.72 -24.50
N ALA A 19 3.66 3.45 -25.62
CA ALA A 19 2.56 4.30 -26.09
C ALA A 19 1.39 4.35 -25.10
N ILE A 20 1.00 3.20 -24.51
CA ILE A 20 -0.06 3.13 -23.48
C ILE A 20 0.35 3.90 -22.23
N TYR A 21 1.61 3.79 -21.80
CA TYR A 21 2.11 4.54 -20.65
C TYR A 21 1.95 6.05 -20.89
N ILE A 22 2.41 6.54 -22.04
CA ILE A 22 2.34 7.96 -22.42
C ILE A 22 0.88 8.43 -22.47
N ASP A 23 0.03 7.69 -23.19
CA ASP A 23 -1.38 8.01 -23.35
C ASP A 23 -2.11 8.05 -21.99
N ALA A 24 -1.89 7.06 -21.14
CA ALA A 24 -2.51 7.00 -19.82
C ALA A 24 -2.10 8.19 -18.95
N VAL A 25 -0.82 8.56 -18.95
CA VAL A 25 -0.33 9.74 -18.23
C VAL A 25 -0.93 11.02 -18.79
N GLN A 26 -0.95 11.20 -20.11
CA GLN A 26 -1.44 12.42 -20.74
C GLN A 26 -2.95 12.60 -20.59
N THR A 27 -3.72 11.51 -20.67
CA THR A 27 -5.19 11.57 -20.66
C THR A 27 -5.78 11.54 -19.25
N LEU A 28 -5.14 10.84 -18.30
CA LEU A 28 -5.65 10.70 -16.92
C LEU A 28 -4.91 11.60 -15.93
N GLY A 29 -3.62 11.90 -16.19
CA GLY A 29 -2.76 12.78 -15.40
C GLY A 29 -3.37 14.12 -15.01
N PRO A 30 -4.00 14.88 -15.93
CA PRO A 30 -4.54 16.21 -15.64
C PRO A 30 -5.60 16.27 -14.53
N THR A 31 -6.15 15.14 -14.12
CA THR A 31 -7.11 15.09 -13.00
C THR A 31 -6.46 15.20 -11.62
N ALA A 32 -5.14 14.99 -11.51
CA ALA A 32 -4.42 15.00 -10.24
C ALA A 32 -3.04 15.71 -10.28
N TYR A 33 -2.55 16.05 -11.47
CA TYR A 33 -1.20 16.58 -11.67
C TYR A 33 -1.20 17.84 -12.52
N THR A 34 -0.20 18.71 -12.30
CA THR A 34 0.01 19.89 -13.13
C THR A 34 0.44 19.52 -14.55
N ALA A 35 0.28 20.43 -15.51
CA ALA A 35 0.70 20.19 -16.89
C ALA A 35 2.21 19.89 -17.00
N ALA A 36 3.04 20.51 -16.15
CA ALA A 36 4.47 20.27 -16.11
C ALA A 36 4.78 18.85 -15.58
N GLN A 37 4.14 18.44 -14.48
CA GLN A 37 4.22 17.07 -13.96
C GLN A 37 3.75 16.04 -14.99
N VAL A 38 2.64 16.27 -15.69
CA VAL A 38 2.15 15.35 -16.74
C VAL A 38 3.17 15.23 -17.87
N THR A 39 3.75 16.35 -18.32
CA THR A 39 4.76 16.36 -19.38
C THR A 39 6.02 15.61 -18.96
N ALA A 40 6.54 15.92 -17.76
CA ALA A 40 7.69 15.25 -17.16
C ALA A 40 7.46 13.73 -17.05
N TRP A 41 6.31 13.33 -16.49
CA TRP A 41 5.97 11.93 -16.28
C TRP A 41 5.82 11.15 -17.60
N ALA A 42 5.16 11.74 -18.60
CA ALA A 42 4.96 11.14 -19.91
C ALA A 42 6.26 11.07 -20.75
N SER A 43 7.26 11.90 -20.44
CA SER A 43 8.51 11.93 -21.22
C SER A 43 9.41 10.72 -21.01
N TRP A 44 9.27 10.00 -19.88
CA TRP A 44 10.23 8.99 -19.44
C TRP A 44 10.54 7.89 -20.47
N PRO A 45 9.55 7.27 -21.17
CA PRO A 45 9.85 6.24 -22.17
C PRO A 45 10.71 6.74 -23.34
N THR A 46 10.67 8.04 -23.64
CA THR A 46 11.45 8.67 -24.72
C THR A 46 12.78 9.22 -24.20
N ALA A 47 12.80 9.76 -22.98
CA ALA A 47 14.01 10.30 -22.36
C ALA A 47 15.00 9.20 -21.95
N GLU A 48 14.50 8.06 -21.46
CA GLU A 48 15.30 6.93 -20.97
C GLU A 48 14.78 5.58 -21.49
N PRO A 49 14.77 5.36 -22.83
CA PRO A 49 14.13 4.19 -23.44
C PRO A 49 14.74 2.86 -22.98
N THR A 50 16.05 2.81 -22.74
CA THR A 50 16.75 1.61 -22.26
C THR A 50 16.29 1.20 -20.87
N GLU A 51 16.18 2.16 -19.95
CA GLU A 51 15.75 1.90 -18.57
C GLU A 51 14.27 1.55 -18.51
N PHE A 52 13.45 2.25 -19.28
CA PHE A 52 12.02 1.93 -19.40
C PHE A 52 11.81 0.50 -19.89
N ARG A 53 12.52 0.09 -20.96
CA ARG A 53 12.50 -1.28 -21.47
C ARG A 53 13.00 -2.29 -20.44
N ARG A 54 14.06 -1.96 -19.70
CA ARG A 54 14.58 -2.82 -18.63
C ARG A 54 13.49 -3.11 -17.61
N ARG A 55 12.78 -2.09 -17.11
CA ARG A 55 11.70 -2.29 -16.13
C ARG A 55 10.49 -3.03 -16.70
N LEU A 56 10.10 -2.79 -17.96
CA LEU A 56 9.06 -3.56 -18.64
C LEU A 56 9.39 -5.05 -18.82
N THR A 57 10.66 -5.44 -18.73
CA THR A 57 11.12 -6.82 -18.92
C THR A 57 11.69 -7.44 -17.64
N ALA A 58 11.61 -6.74 -16.51
CA ALA A 58 12.21 -7.15 -15.24
C ALA A 58 11.46 -8.31 -14.55
N GLY A 59 10.27 -8.67 -15.02
CA GLY A 59 9.47 -9.73 -14.42
C GLY A 59 8.33 -10.19 -15.31
N HIS A 60 7.18 -10.48 -14.70
CA HIS A 60 5.98 -10.95 -15.38
C HIS A 60 5.18 -9.78 -15.93
N THR A 61 5.31 -9.53 -17.23
CA THR A 61 4.55 -8.48 -17.93
C THR A 61 3.33 -9.08 -18.61
N TRP A 62 2.16 -8.57 -18.25
CA TRP A 62 0.87 -9.01 -18.78
C TRP A 62 0.15 -7.86 -19.46
N VAL A 63 -0.58 -8.18 -20.52
CA VAL A 63 -1.41 -7.24 -21.27
C VAL A 63 -2.86 -7.68 -21.27
N ALA A 64 -3.76 -6.70 -21.31
CA ALA A 64 -5.18 -6.90 -21.55
C ALA A 64 -5.55 -6.35 -22.93
N GLU A 65 -6.05 -7.23 -23.79
CA GLU A 65 -6.48 -6.91 -25.14
C GLU A 65 -7.99 -6.74 -25.21
N VAL A 66 -8.43 -5.71 -25.91
CA VAL A 66 -9.84 -5.45 -26.22
C VAL A 66 -9.93 -5.22 -27.72
N GLU A 67 -10.77 -6.00 -28.40
CA GLU A 67 -11.00 -5.87 -29.86
C GLU A 67 -9.70 -5.95 -30.69
N GLY A 68 -8.77 -6.82 -30.26
CA GLY A 68 -7.48 -7.04 -30.94
C GLY A 68 -6.43 -5.95 -30.68
N GLN A 69 -6.70 -5.00 -29.79
CA GLN A 69 -5.75 -3.94 -29.40
C GLN A 69 -5.36 -4.06 -27.93
N ILE A 70 -4.08 -3.81 -27.63
CA ILE A 70 -3.62 -3.73 -26.25
C ILE A 70 -4.17 -2.46 -25.61
N ALA A 71 -5.02 -2.64 -24.59
CA ALA A 71 -5.72 -1.57 -23.90
C ALA A 71 -5.09 -1.24 -22.54
N ALA A 72 -4.43 -2.21 -21.91
CA ALA A 72 -3.78 -2.05 -20.62
C ALA A 72 -2.61 -3.03 -20.46
N PHE A 73 -1.68 -2.72 -19.56
CA PHE A 73 -0.61 -3.63 -19.16
C PHE A 73 -0.24 -3.46 -17.69
N ALA A 74 0.39 -4.49 -17.14
CA ALA A 74 0.93 -4.48 -15.79
C ALA A 74 2.19 -5.33 -15.71
N VAL A 75 3.07 -4.99 -14.77
CA VAL A 75 4.35 -5.68 -14.54
C VAL A 75 4.46 -6.08 -13.08
N TYR A 76 4.71 -7.36 -12.83
CA TYR A 76 5.05 -7.90 -11.53
C TYR A 76 6.51 -8.33 -11.50
N VAL A 77 7.31 -7.74 -10.62
CA VAL A 77 8.70 -8.07 -10.37
C VAL A 77 8.79 -8.88 -9.09
N GLN A 78 9.40 -10.06 -9.17
CA GLN A 78 9.61 -10.90 -8.00
C GLN A 78 10.53 -10.19 -6.98
N PRO A 79 10.33 -10.44 -5.68
CA PRO A 79 9.41 -11.41 -5.09
C PRO A 79 8.00 -10.88 -4.80
N ASP A 80 7.72 -9.58 -4.97
CA ASP A 80 6.50 -8.98 -4.42
C ASP A 80 6.08 -7.63 -5.02
N HIS A 81 6.72 -7.12 -6.07
CA HIS A 81 6.54 -5.72 -6.49
C HIS A 81 5.68 -5.59 -7.74
N LEU A 82 4.62 -4.79 -7.67
CA LEU A 82 3.86 -4.34 -8.84
C LEU A 82 4.41 -3.01 -9.33
N ASP A 83 5.23 -3.10 -10.37
CA ASP A 83 6.05 -2.01 -10.88
C ASP A 83 5.28 -1.09 -11.84
N PHE A 84 4.35 -1.67 -12.61
CA PHE A 84 3.49 -0.95 -13.54
C PHE A 84 2.04 -1.45 -13.46
N LEU A 85 1.10 -0.52 -13.61
CA LEU A 85 -0.31 -0.80 -13.86
C LEU A 85 -0.93 0.37 -14.64
N TYR A 86 -1.06 0.22 -15.96
CA TYR A 86 -1.47 1.31 -16.86
C TYR A 86 -2.60 0.86 -17.77
N THR A 87 -3.56 1.75 -18.00
CA THR A 87 -4.69 1.56 -18.91
C THR A 87 -4.80 2.78 -19.80
N ARG A 88 -4.90 2.58 -21.12
CA ARG A 88 -5.12 3.64 -22.10
C ARG A 88 -6.36 4.45 -21.72
N GLY A 89 -6.32 5.77 -21.87
CA GLY A 89 -7.37 6.70 -21.45
C GLY A 89 -8.76 6.33 -22.00
N ALA A 90 -8.84 6.00 -23.29
CA ALA A 90 -10.08 5.58 -23.94
C ALA A 90 -10.73 4.31 -23.33
N TYR A 91 -9.93 3.48 -22.65
CA TYR A 91 -10.34 2.23 -22.01
C TYR A 91 -10.37 2.33 -20.47
N ALA A 92 -10.12 3.52 -19.91
CA ALA A 92 -10.16 3.75 -18.48
C ALA A 92 -11.56 3.47 -17.90
N ARG A 93 -11.61 3.13 -16.61
CA ARG A 93 -12.86 2.85 -15.87
C ARG A 93 -13.66 1.63 -16.38
N ARG A 94 -13.04 0.76 -17.17
CA ARG A 94 -13.64 -0.52 -17.66
C ARG A 94 -13.17 -1.77 -16.92
N GLY A 95 -12.49 -1.60 -15.79
CA GLY A 95 -12.03 -2.71 -14.93
C GLY A 95 -10.74 -3.41 -15.38
N LEU A 96 -10.09 -2.99 -16.46
CA LEU A 96 -8.87 -3.63 -17.00
C LEU A 96 -7.71 -3.67 -15.99
N ALA A 97 -7.51 -2.59 -15.23
CA ALA A 97 -6.48 -2.55 -14.20
C ALA A 97 -6.73 -3.57 -13.08
N MET A 98 -7.98 -3.77 -12.67
CA MET A 98 -8.34 -4.78 -11.65
C MET A 98 -8.11 -6.19 -12.20
N LEU A 99 -8.51 -6.45 -13.45
CA LEU A 99 -8.33 -7.73 -14.11
C LEU A 99 -6.85 -8.14 -14.23
N LEU A 100 -5.98 -7.19 -14.62
CA LEU A 100 -4.53 -7.41 -14.66
C LEU A 100 -3.96 -7.63 -13.27
N HIS A 101 -4.41 -6.85 -12.28
CA HIS A 101 -3.97 -6.99 -10.90
C HIS A 101 -4.32 -8.37 -10.33
N GLU A 102 -5.56 -8.84 -10.49
CA GLU A 102 -6.00 -10.18 -10.05
C GLU A 102 -5.12 -11.28 -10.64
N LYS A 103 -4.74 -11.15 -11.92
CA LYS A 103 -3.83 -12.09 -12.57
C LYS A 103 -2.44 -12.09 -11.95
N LEU A 104 -1.86 -10.91 -11.72
CA LEU A 104 -0.52 -10.79 -11.13
C LEU A 104 -0.50 -11.20 -9.66
N GLU A 105 -1.56 -10.92 -8.92
CA GLU A 105 -1.72 -11.36 -7.54
C GLU A 105 -1.82 -12.89 -7.43
N ALA A 106 -2.53 -13.54 -8.35
CA ALA A 106 -2.55 -15.01 -8.42
C ALA A 106 -1.13 -15.57 -8.64
N ILE A 107 -0.36 -14.99 -9.57
CA ILE A 107 1.04 -15.37 -9.81
C ILE A 107 1.89 -15.18 -8.55
N ALA A 108 1.74 -14.05 -7.86
CA ALA A 108 2.47 -13.80 -6.62
C ALA A 108 2.13 -14.82 -5.53
N ARG A 109 0.86 -15.21 -5.38
CA ARG A 109 0.44 -16.27 -4.45
C ARG A 109 1.02 -17.63 -4.81
N ASP A 110 1.03 -18.00 -6.09
CA ASP A 110 1.61 -19.25 -6.57
C ASP A 110 3.12 -19.31 -6.28
N LEU A 111 3.80 -18.17 -6.40
CA LEU A 111 5.21 -17.98 -6.06
C LEU A 111 5.49 -17.82 -4.55
N CYS A 112 4.47 -18.00 -3.71
CA CYS A 112 4.57 -17.88 -2.27
C CYS A 112 5.02 -16.50 -1.77
N ALA A 113 4.71 -15.44 -2.51
CA ALA A 113 4.98 -14.08 -2.08
C ALA A 113 4.25 -13.79 -0.75
N PRO A 114 4.95 -13.24 0.24
CA PRO A 114 4.36 -12.94 1.55
C PRO A 114 3.38 -11.77 1.50
N LEU A 115 3.67 -10.79 0.64
CA LEU A 115 2.91 -9.58 0.44
C LEU A 115 3.08 -9.10 -1.01
N LEU A 116 2.37 -8.04 -1.38
CA LEU A 116 2.59 -7.24 -2.57
C LEU A 116 2.94 -5.81 -2.18
N ARG A 117 3.81 -5.16 -2.95
CA ARG A 117 4.21 -3.76 -2.80
C ARG A 117 3.99 -3.00 -4.09
N THR A 118 3.76 -1.71 -3.99
CA THR A 118 3.72 -0.78 -5.14
C THR A 118 3.95 0.64 -4.67
N GLU A 119 4.47 1.50 -5.54
CA GLU A 119 4.50 2.94 -5.34
C GLU A 119 3.37 3.58 -6.16
N ALA A 120 2.21 3.76 -5.54
CA ALA A 120 1.03 4.27 -6.20
C ALA A 120 1.10 5.81 -6.39
N SER A 121 0.65 6.27 -7.55
CA SER A 121 0.34 7.68 -7.81
C SER A 121 -0.97 8.10 -7.10
N TYR A 122 -1.26 9.40 -7.02
CA TYR A 122 -2.57 9.88 -6.56
C TYR A 122 -3.74 9.27 -7.37
N LEU A 123 -3.53 9.01 -8.67
CA LEU A 123 -4.53 8.39 -9.53
C LEU A 123 -4.78 6.92 -9.20
N SER A 124 -3.72 6.19 -8.83
CA SER A 124 -3.79 4.74 -8.62
C SER A 124 -3.99 4.35 -7.16
N ARG A 125 -3.71 5.23 -6.19
CA ARG A 125 -3.98 4.99 -4.76
C ARG A 125 -5.42 4.50 -4.50
N PRO A 126 -6.49 5.14 -5.03
CA PRO A 126 -7.85 4.65 -4.80
C PRO A 126 -8.12 3.25 -5.40
N VAL A 127 -7.42 2.88 -6.48
CA VAL A 127 -7.53 1.54 -7.09
C VAL A 127 -6.88 0.52 -6.17
N PHE A 128 -5.64 0.75 -5.73
CA PHE A 128 -4.95 -0.15 -4.82
C PHE A 128 -5.64 -0.27 -3.46
N LYS A 129 -6.22 0.81 -2.92
CA LYS A 129 -7.04 0.75 -1.71
C LYS A 129 -8.23 -0.20 -1.85
N LYS A 130 -8.97 -0.12 -2.96
CA LYS A 130 -10.07 -1.07 -3.25
C LYS A 130 -9.62 -2.52 -3.39
N LEU A 131 -8.37 -2.72 -3.81
CA LEU A 131 -7.75 -4.03 -3.91
C LEU A 131 -7.19 -4.53 -2.57
N GLY A 132 -7.35 -3.78 -1.47
CA GLY A 132 -6.94 -4.17 -0.12
C GLY A 132 -5.52 -3.75 0.26
N TYR A 133 -4.91 -2.81 -0.48
CA TYR A 133 -3.62 -2.25 -0.10
C TYR A 133 -3.80 -1.13 0.94
N ARG A 134 -2.79 -0.99 1.82
CA ARG A 134 -2.68 0.10 2.79
C ARG A 134 -1.47 0.96 2.47
N VAL A 135 -1.59 2.27 2.67
CA VAL A 135 -0.46 3.21 2.60
C VAL A 135 0.43 2.98 3.82
N MET A 136 1.70 2.68 3.57
CA MET A 136 2.71 2.50 4.63
C MET A 136 3.62 3.72 4.78
N GLU A 137 3.78 4.50 3.71
CA GLU A 137 4.62 5.70 3.69
C GLU A 137 4.18 6.62 2.55
N ILE A 138 4.24 7.93 2.78
CA ILE A 138 4.12 8.96 1.76
C ILE A 138 5.53 9.41 1.37
N GLU A 139 5.85 9.37 0.08
CA GLU A 139 7.17 9.74 -0.43
C GLU A 139 7.05 10.86 -1.46
N ARG A 140 7.97 11.83 -1.42
CA ARG A 140 8.14 12.85 -2.46
C ARG A 140 9.38 12.53 -3.28
N VAL A 141 9.22 12.40 -4.59
CA VAL A 141 10.32 12.06 -5.52
C VAL A 141 10.44 13.10 -6.62
N GLU A 142 11.68 13.42 -6.98
CA GLU A 142 11.96 14.27 -8.14
C GLU A 142 12.12 13.40 -9.40
N ARG A 143 11.45 13.80 -10.48
CA ARG A 143 11.53 13.18 -11.81
C ARG A 143 11.47 14.27 -12.88
N PHE A 144 12.52 14.34 -13.68
CA PHE A 144 12.63 15.29 -14.82
C PHE A 144 12.31 16.74 -14.42
N GLY A 145 12.82 17.19 -13.26
CA GLY A 145 12.65 18.56 -12.76
C GLY A 145 11.32 18.82 -12.03
N GLU A 146 10.45 17.82 -11.92
CA GLU A 146 9.16 17.94 -11.23
C GLU A 146 9.12 17.05 -9.99
N THR A 147 8.48 17.53 -8.92
CA THR A 147 8.28 16.75 -7.69
C THR A 147 6.93 16.04 -7.72
N PHE A 148 6.92 14.75 -7.40
CA PHE A 148 5.71 13.92 -7.32
C PHE A 148 5.56 13.35 -5.91
N THR A 149 4.36 13.43 -5.34
CA THR A 149 3.99 12.59 -4.21
C THR A 149 3.54 11.23 -4.72
N ARG A 150 4.06 10.17 -4.11
CA ARG A 150 3.64 8.78 -4.32
C ARG A 150 3.49 8.07 -2.99
N PHE A 151 2.72 6.98 -2.99
CA PHE A 151 2.36 6.23 -1.80
C PHE A 151 2.99 4.85 -1.87
N LYS A 152 3.89 4.52 -0.94
CA LYS A 152 4.34 3.14 -0.77
C LYS A 152 3.19 2.37 -0.14
N MET A 153 2.62 1.45 -0.90
CA MET A 153 1.45 0.70 -0.50
C MET A 153 1.76 -0.80 -0.43
N THR A 154 1.18 -1.49 0.54
CA THR A 154 1.36 -2.93 0.69
C THR A 154 0.03 -3.66 0.84
N LYS A 155 -0.02 -4.89 0.33
CA LYS A 155 -1.12 -5.84 0.56
C LYS A 155 -0.54 -7.15 1.03
N ARG A 156 -0.90 -7.59 2.23
CA ARG A 156 -0.50 -8.90 2.76
C ARG A 156 -1.20 -10.01 1.97
N LEU A 157 -0.44 -11.01 1.51
CA LEU A 157 -0.97 -12.18 0.81
C LEU A 157 -0.99 -13.44 1.66
N ARG A 158 -0.02 -13.55 2.59
CA ARG A 158 0.14 -14.65 3.53
C ARG A 158 0.54 -14.13 4.90
N VAL A 159 0.41 -14.99 5.90
CA VAL A 159 0.69 -14.68 7.29
C VAL A 159 1.76 -15.64 7.79
N GLY A 160 2.69 -15.12 8.59
CA GLY A 160 3.83 -15.87 9.13
C GLY A 160 5.11 -15.79 8.31
N ALA A 161 6.18 -16.37 8.87
CA ALA A 161 7.52 -16.33 8.29
C ALA A 161 7.52 -16.82 6.82
N PRO A 162 8.17 -16.11 5.89
CA PRO A 162 9.16 -15.04 6.11
C PRO A 162 8.58 -13.61 6.22
N THR A 163 7.26 -13.44 6.30
CA THR A 163 6.58 -12.13 6.24
C THR A 163 6.69 -11.28 7.52
N THR A 164 6.65 -11.91 8.70
CA THR A 164 6.36 -11.23 9.99
C THR A 164 7.11 -11.81 11.19
N GLY A 165 8.26 -12.48 10.99
CA GLY A 165 8.96 -13.18 12.08
C GLY A 165 8.28 -14.50 12.52
N PRO A 166 8.82 -15.21 13.53
CA PRO A 166 8.24 -16.45 14.02
C PRO A 166 6.88 -16.22 14.71
N ASP A 167 6.07 -17.28 14.83
CA ASP A 167 4.92 -17.29 15.73
C ASP A 167 5.39 -17.14 17.18
N LEU A 168 4.71 -16.30 17.94
CA LEU A 168 4.84 -16.17 19.38
C LEU A 168 3.54 -16.61 20.06
N ALA A 169 3.68 -17.43 21.09
CA ALA A 169 2.58 -17.79 21.96
C ALA A 169 2.28 -16.64 22.92
N VAL A 170 1.02 -16.20 22.96
CA VAL A 170 0.54 -15.24 23.96
C VAL A 170 0.69 -15.84 25.36
N ILE A 171 1.31 -15.08 26.28
CA ILE A 171 1.58 -15.50 27.66
C ILE A 171 0.66 -14.83 28.70
N GLU A 172 -0.01 -13.74 28.32
CA GLU A 172 -1.02 -13.04 29.13
C GLU A 172 -2.20 -12.64 28.24
N ALA A 173 -3.42 -12.87 28.72
CA ALA A 173 -4.63 -12.55 27.97
C ALA A 173 -4.87 -11.04 27.91
N HIS A 174 -5.43 -10.56 26.81
CA HIS A 174 -5.84 -9.17 26.62
C HIS A 174 -7.26 -9.11 26.06
N ALA A 175 -8.03 -8.15 26.53
CA ALA A 175 -9.34 -7.84 25.98
C ALA A 175 -9.35 -6.38 25.54
N ALA A 176 -9.84 -6.13 24.32
CA ALA A 176 -9.88 -4.80 23.73
C ALA A 176 -10.60 -3.81 24.64
N SER A 177 -9.93 -2.69 24.91
CA SER A 177 -10.41 -1.68 25.85
C SER A 177 -11.60 -0.88 25.30
N PHE A 178 -11.74 -0.79 23.97
CA PHE A 178 -12.72 0.03 23.30
C PHE A 178 -13.45 -0.75 22.20
N ALA A 179 -14.78 -0.65 22.17
CA ALA A 179 -15.60 -1.26 21.11
C ALA A 179 -15.53 -0.50 19.77
N VAL A 180 -15.15 0.78 19.81
CA VAL A 180 -14.98 1.64 18.63
C VAL A 180 -13.65 2.35 18.76
N THR A 181 -12.79 2.15 17.77
CA THR A 181 -11.44 2.72 17.70
C THR A 181 -11.30 3.58 16.44
N PRO A 182 -10.41 4.58 16.46
CA PRO A 182 -10.19 5.41 15.30
C PRO A 182 -9.56 4.63 14.15
N HIS A 183 -10.02 4.93 12.93
CA HIS A 183 -9.43 4.47 11.69
C HIS A 183 -9.00 5.70 10.88
N VAL A 184 -7.71 5.76 10.54
CA VAL A 184 -7.10 6.95 9.95
C VAL A 184 -6.46 6.60 8.63
N GLU A 185 -6.88 7.28 7.57
CA GLU A 185 -6.22 7.16 6.28
C GLU A 185 -5.03 8.11 6.22
N ALA A 186 -3.97 7.73 5.50
CA ALA A 186 -2.85 8.64 5.21
C ALA A 186 -3.35 9.99 4.65
N GLU A 187 -2.71 11.08 5.05
CA GLU A 187 -3.09 12.49 4.83
C GLU A 187 -4.33 12.97 5.62
N SER A 188 -5.01 12.12 6.39
CA SER A 188 -6.08 12.58 7.27
C SER A 188 -5.53 13.33 8.48
N VAL A 189 -6.23 14.37 8.89
CA VAL A 189 -5.91 15.15 10.09
C VAL A 189 -6.65 14.58 11.30
N VAL A 190 -5.92 14.35 12.38
CA VAL A 190 -6.45 14.01 13.69
C VAL A 190 -6.19 15.15 14.68
N THR A 191 -6.98 15.20 15.74
CA THR A 191 -6.73 16.17 16.82
C THR A 191 -5.63 15.64 17.74
N LEU A 192 -4.67 16.49 18.09
CA LEU A 192 -3.72 16.23 19.15
C LEU A 192 -4.34 16.75 20.46
N ARG A 193 -4.46 15.89 21.49
CA ARG A 193 -4.87 16.35 22.83
C ARG A 193 -3.70 16.39 23.81
N ARG A 194 -2.97 15.29 23.91
CA ARG A 194 -1.86 15.15 24.86
C ARG A 194 -0.98 13.97 24.48
N HIS A 195 0.34 14.16 24.53
CA HIS A 195 1.31 13.07 24.52
C HIS A 195 1.10 12.15 25.74
N ASP A 196 1.21 10.84 25.53
CA ASP A 196 1.02 9.86 26.59
C ASP A 196 2.30 9.75 27.45
N PRO A 197 2.28 10.17 28.73
CA PRO A 197 3.45 10.08 29.60
C PRO A 197 3.79 8.63 29.99
N ASP A 198 2.80 7.74 29.97
CA ASP A 198 2.93 6.34 30.41
C ASP A 198 3.37 5.45 29.24
N ASN A 199 3.10 5.87 28.01
CA ASN A 199 3.53 5.21 26.78
C ASN A 199 4.25 6.20 25.84
N PRO A 200 5.55 6.47 26.06
CA PRO A 200 6.33 7.32 25.15
C PRO A 200 6.25 6.83 23.70
N GLY A 201 6.03 7.77 22.78
CA GLY A 201 5.81 7.48 21.36
C GLY A 201 4.33 7.40 20.96
N TRP A 202 3.41 7.66 21.90
CA TRP A 202 1.98 7.75 21.65
C TRP A 202 1.42 9.12 22.07
N PHE A 203 0.35 9.54 21.39
CA PHE A 203 -0.47 10.67 21.83
C PHE A 203 -1.95 10.31 21.77
N SER A 204 -2.74 10.92 22.65
CA SER A 204 -4.20 10.83 22.66
C SER A 204 -4.81 11.90 21.77
N GLY A 205 -5.93 11.57 21.14
CA GLY A 205 -6.60 12.44 20.17
C GLY A 205 -7.96 11.92 19.76
N ASN A 206 -8.52 12.55 18.72
CA ASN A 206 -9.70 12.07 18.01
C ASN A 206 -9.44 12.06 16.52
N ASP A 207 -9.94 11.05 15.81
CA ASP A 207 -9.94 11.03 14.35
C ASP A 207 -10.87 12.09 13.75
N ALA A 208 -10.94 12.14 12.41
CA ALA A 208 -11.80 13.07 11.68
C ALA A 208 -13.30 12.87 11.96
N GLY A 209 -13.72 11.68 12.41
CA GLY A 209 -15.08 11.37 12.84
C GLY A 209 -15.36 11.72 14.30
N GLY A 210 -14.35 12.16 15.04
CA GLY A 210 -14.45 12.48 16.46
C GLY A 210 -14.27 11.26 17.39
N VAL A 211 -13.91 10.09 16.86
CA VAL A 211 -13.66 8.88 17.65
C VAL A 211 -12.36 9.04 18.43
N PRO A 212 -12.37 8.94 19.76
CA PRO A 212 -11.18 9.09 20.57
C PRO A 212 -10.27 7.86 20.46
N GLY A 213 -8.97 8.07 20.56
CA GLY A 213 -8.02 6.97 20.69
C GLY A 213 -6.58 7.45 20.84
N TYR A 214 -5.66 6.50 20.70
CA TYR A 214 -4.22 6.72 20.76
C TYR A 214 -3.60 6.56 19.38
N PHE A 215 -2.61 7.38 19.09
CA PHE A 215 -1.96 7.49 17.79
C PHE A 215 -0.43 7.44 17.97
N PRO A 216 0.30 6.64 17.17
CA PRO A 216 1.75 6.60 17.26
C PRO A 216 2.38 7.89 16.76
N THR A 217 3.12 8.61 17.60
CA THR A 217 3.77 9.89 17.26
C THR A 217 4.61 9.78 15.97
N ALA A 218 5.32 8.67 15.77
CA ALA A 218 6.18 8.46 14.61
C ALA A 218 5.43 8.36 13.27
N TRP A 219 4.11 8.16 13.29
CA TRP A 219 3.30 7.95 12.08
C TRP A 219 2.52 9.21 11.68
N PHE A 220 2.72 10.31 12.40
CA PHE A 220 2.02 11.56 12.17
C PHE A 220 3.01 12.73 12.12
N GLU A 221 2.73 13.68 11.24
CA GLU A 221 3.35 14.99 11.27
C GLU A 221 2.55 15.88 12.22
N ILE A 222 3.13 16.19 13.38
CA ILE A 222 2.46 16.90 14.47
C ILE A 222 2.71 18.40 14.37
N ASP A 223 1.63 19.17 14.44
CA ASP A 223 1.65 20.61 14.62
C ASP A 223 1.00 20.97 15.97
N GLU A 224 1.85 21.17 16.98
CA GLU A 224 1.40 21.53 18.33
C GLU A 224 0.78 22.94 18.39
N SER A 225 1.09 23.81 17.43
CA SER A 225 0.52 25.17 17.42
C SER A 225 -0.97 25.17 17.07
N THR A 226 -1.40 24.21 16.26
CA THR A 226 -2.79 24.02 15.84
C THR A 226 -3.47 22.87 16.58
N GLN A 227 -2.74 22.12 17.41
CA GLN A 227 -3.21 20.90 18.08
C GLN A 227 -3.75 19.88 17.07
N GLN A 228 -3.04 19.73 15.96
CA GLN A 228 -3.37 18.81 14.88
C GLN A 228 -2.19 17.90 14.55
N ALA A 229 -2.50 16.74 14.00
CA ALA A 229 -1.50 15.80 13.51
C ALA A 229 -1.98 15.17 12.21
N THR A 230 -1.13 15.16 11.18
CA THR A 230 -1.47 14.63 9.86
C THR A 230 -0.85 13.25 9.66
N ALA A 231 -1.68 12.25 9.38
CA ALA A 231 -1.24 10.87 9.20
C ALA A 231 -0.30 10.72 7.99
N GLN A 232 0.86 10.07 8.19
CA GLN A 232 1.83 9.79 7.13
C GLN A 232 1.66 8.38 6.54
N ARG A 233 0.76 7.57 7.12
CA ARG A 233 0.38 6.23 6.68
C ARG A 233 -1.04 5.91 7.13
N ASP A 234 -1.63 4.86 6.58
CA ASP A 234 -2.89 4.33 7.09
C ASP A 234 -2.65 3.72 8.48
N TYR A 235 -3.59 3.94 9.40
CA TYR A 235 -3.51 3.52 10.79
C TYR A 235 -4.86 3.04 11.30
N ASP A 236 -4.85 1.93 12.04
CA ASP A 236 -5.99 1.42 12.76
C ASP A 236 -5.59 1.20 14.22
N ALA A 237 -6.36 1.79 15.15
CA ALA A 237 -6.13 1.67 16.58
C ALA A 237 -6.85 0.46 17.21
N ALA A 238 -7.49 -0.40 16.40
CA ALA A 238 -8.15 -1.59 16.89
C ALA A 238 -7.21 -2.46 17.74
N GLU A 239 -7.65 -2.78 18.94
CA GLU A 239 -7.00 -3.77 19.81
C GLU A 239 -7.51 -5.17 19.46
N LEU A 240 -6.70 -6.19 19.74
CA LEU A 240 -7.04 -7.59 19.49
C LEU A 240 -7.32 -8.33 20.79
N ASP A 241 -8.48 -8.98 20.90
CA ASP A 241 -8.75 -9.94 21.98
C ASP A 241 -7.84 -11.17 21.80
N VAL A 242 -7.08 -11.53 22.82
CA VAL A 242 -6.21 -12.71 22.83
C VAL A 242 -6.26 -13.44 24.16
N VAL A 243 -6.10 -14.76 24.11
CA VAL A 243 -5.97 -15.62 25.29
C VAL A 243 -4.60 -16.30 25.33
N VAL A 244 -4.20 -16.74 26.53
CA VAL A 244 -2.94 -17.47 26.71
C VAL A 244 -2.89 -18.70 25.80
N GLY A 245 -1.82 -18.83 25.03
CA GLY A 245 -1.60 -19.90 24.06
C GLY A 245 -1.97 -19.54 22.62
N ASP A 246 -2.70 -18.44 22.37
CA ASP A 246 -2.93 -17.96 21.01
C ASP A 246 -1.60 -17.72 20.29
N GLN A 247 -1.54 -18.07 19.01
CA GLN A 247 -0.36 -17.87 18.17
C GLN A 247 -0.52 -16.60 17.34
N VAL A 248 0.44 -15.70 17.47
CA VAL A 248 0.46 -14.42 16.76
C VAL A 248 1.84 -14.10 16.21
N HIS A 249 1.88 -13.26 15.19
CA HIS A 249 3.09 -12.64 14.67
C HIS A 249 3.13 -11.16 15.03
N VAL A 250 4.29 -10.66 15.44
CA VAL A 250 4.49 -9.22 15.68
C VAL A 250 4.79 -8.54 14.35
N ALA A 251 3.89 -7.67 13.91
CA ALA A 251 4.11 -6.84 12.73
C ALA A 251 4.92 -5.58 13.08
N GLU A 252 4.65 -4.96 14.22
CA GLU A 252 5.30 -3.72 14.65
C GLU A 252 5.24 -3.58 16.17
N THR A 253 6.24 -2.92 16.78
CA THR A 253 6.27 -2.63 18.22
C THR A 253 6.54 -1.15 18.43
N ILE A 254 5.70 -0.49 19.23
CA ILE A 254 5.84 0.93 19.58
C ILE A 254 5.64 1.09 21.08
N GLY A 255 6.73 1.40 21.78
CA GLY A 255 6.74 1.44 23.24
C GLY A 255 6.30 0.10 23.82
N ASN A 256 5.25 0.11 24.63
CA ASN A 256 4.72 -1.08 25.30
C ASN A 256 3.58 -1.76 24.54
N TRP A 257 3.39 -1.46 23.25
CA TRP A 257 2.32 -2.01 22.44
C TRP A 257 2.87 -2.68 21.18
N CYS A 258 2.30 -3.83 20.84
CA CYS A 258 2.64 -4.61 19.66
C CYS A 258 1.42 -4.69 18.74
N LEU A 259 1.58 -4.28 17.48
CA LEU A 259 0.64 -4.61 16.42
C LEU A 259 0.89 -6.06 16.04
N VAL A 260 -0.09 -6.93 16.29
CA VAL A 260 0.02 -8.35 16.02
C VAL A 260 -0.96 -8.80 14.95
N VAL A 261 -0.60 -9.91 14.30
CA VAL A 261 -1.45 -10.61 13.34
C VAL A 261 -1.61 -12.03 13.84
N THR A 262 -2.85 -12.49 13.95
CA THR A 262 -3.15 -13.90 14.29
C THR A 262 -2.44 -14.87 13.35
N HIS A 263 -2.11 -16.10 13.78
CA HIS A 263 -1.40 -17.08 12.95
C HIS A 263 -2.12 -17.40 11.60
N ASN A 264 -3.46 -17.41 11.60
CA ASN A 264 -4.24 -17.56 10.37
C ASN A 264 -4.33 -16.25 9.54
N GLY A 265 -3.87 -15.15 10.13
CA GLY A 265 -3.99 -13.73 9.82
C GLY A 265 -5.26 -13.25 9.18
N LEU A 266 -6.36 -13.76 9.72
CA LEU A 266 -7.69 -13.19 9.53
C LEU A 266 -7.87 -11.90 10.35
N HIS A 267 -7.14 -11.79 11.47
CA HIS A 267 -7.25 -10.67 12.39
C HIS A 267 -5.89 -10.05 12.69
N GLU A 268 -5.89 -8.72 12.80
CA GLU A 268 -4.76 -7.86 13.15
C GLU A 268 -5.26 -6.82 14.14
N GLY A 269 -4.44 -6.47 15.12
CA GLY A 269 -4.75 -5.45 16.10
C GLY A 269 -3.65 -5.30 17.15
N TRP A 270 -3.76 -4.27 17.98
CA TRP A 270 -2.80 -3.98 19.02
C TRP A 270 -3.04 -4.80 20.29
N ILE A 271 -1.96 -5.28 20.91
CA ILE A 271 -1.96 -5.86 22.25
C ILE A 271 -0.81 -5.27 23.07
N PRO A 272 -0.89 -5.23 24.41
CA PRO A 272 0.24 -4.90 25.26
C PRO A 272 1.42 -5.84 25.01
N ALA A 273 2.65 -5.32 24.99
CA ALA A 273 3.86 -6.09 24.80
C ALA A 273 4.05 -7.16 25.90
N ALA A 274 3.51 -6.94 27.10
CA ALA A 274 3.50 -7.91 28.20
C ALA A 274 2.75 -9.21 27.86
N CYS A 275 1.83 -9.17 26.89
CA CYS A 275 1.15 -10.36 26.39
C CYS A 275 2.08 -11.33 25.65
N LEU A 276 3.30 -10.92 25.30
CA LEU A 276 4.26 -11.72 24.55
C LEU A 276 5.51 -12.03 25.38
N PRO A 277 6.19 -13.16 25.10
CA PRO A 277 7.48 -13.45 25.72
C PRO A 277 8.48 -12.33 25.44
N ALA A 278 9.31 -11.98 26.42
CA ALA A 278 10.42 -11.08 26.20
C ALA A 278 11.31 -11.62 25.07
N THR A 279 11.59 -10.78 24.07
CA THR A 279 12.56 -11.08 23.02
C THR A 279 13.91 -11.36 23.67
N ARG A 280 14.42 -12.59 23.52
CA ARG A 280 15.82 -12.90 23.86
C ARG A 280 16.69 -12.25 22.78
N GLU A 281 17.51 -11.28 23.17
CA GLU A 281 18.61 -10.75 22.35
C GLU A 281 19.63 -11.84 21.99
#